data_AF-A0AAP4C6U4-F1
#
_entry.id   AF-A0AAP4C6U4-F1
#
_cell.length_a   1.000
_cell.length_b   1.000
_cell.length_c   1.000
_cell.angle_alpha   90.00
_cell.angle_beta   90.00
_cell.angle_gamma   90.00
#
_symmetry.space_group_name_H-M   'P 1'
#
loop_
_entity.id
_entity.type
_entity.pdbx_description
1 polymer ?
#
loop_
_entity_poly.entity_id
_entity_poly.type
_entity_poly.pdbx_seq_one_letter_code
_entity_poly.pdbx_strand_id
1 'polypeptide(L)'
;MDLPWELDELDRLTLDARAFTIKELDLEPADYKALDDLIWARETIAALLGLVSMSYGFGLLWPGDVVKQFRELREEFDLSQEFDEFMEGQEEIRAKLAADEAAEA
;
A
#
# COMPACT_ATOMS: atom_id res chain seq x y z
N MET A 1 7.00 -8.39 11.55
CA MET A 1 5.86 -9.17 12.07
C MET A 1 6.22 -10.62 11.81
N ASP A 2 6.20 -11.47 12.84
CA ASP A 2 6.51 -12.90 12.69
C ASP A 2 5.20 -13.67 12.52
N LEU A 3 4.93 -14.14 11.30
CA LEU A 3 3.71 -14.87 10.96
C LEU A 3 3.93 -16.39 11.08
N PRO A 4 2.96 -17.17 11.57
CA PRO A 4 3.13 -18.61 11.80
C PRO A 4 3.01 -19.48 10.53
N TRP A 5 3.18 -18.90 9.34
CA TRP A 5 3.07 -19.60 8.06
C TRP A 5 4.09 -19.12 7.03
N GLU A 6 4.25 -19.92 5.97
CA GLU A 6 5.06 -19.53 4.81
C GLU A 6 4.35 -18.45 4.00
N LEU A 7 5.05 -17.35 3.75
CA LEU A 7 4.53 -16.20 3.02
C LEU A 7 4.51 -16.48 1.51
N ASP A 8 3.37 -16.23 0.89
CA ASP A 8 3.27 -16.09 -0.56
C ASP A 8 3.71 -14.69 -1.02
N GLU A 9 3.61 -14.43 -2.33
CA GLU A 9 4.05 -13.15 -2.90
C GLU A 9 3.11 -12.00 -2.54
N LEU A 10 1.81 -12.26 -2.37
CA LEU A 10 0.84 -11.26 -1.95
C LEU A 10 1.04 -10.85 -0.48
N ASP A 11 1.33 -11.82 0.39
CA ASP A 11 1.70 -11.58 1.78
C ASP A 11 2.95 -10.69 1.87
N ARG A 12 3.97 -10.96 1.03
CA ARG A 12 5.20 -10.15 0.99
C ARG A 12 4.93 -8.72 0.53
N LEU A 13 4.19 -8.54 -0.58
CA LEU A 13 3.77 -7.22 -1.07
C LEU A 13 3.06 -6.43 0.04
N THR A 14 2.12 -7.09 0.72
CA THR A 14 1.31 -6.45 1.77
C THR A 14 2.17 -6.05 2.97
N LEU A 15 3.14 -6.88 3.36
CA LEU A 15 4.07 -6.55 4.45
C LEU A 15 5.03 -5.42 4.08
N ASP A 16 5.52 -5.37 2.84
CA ASP A 16 6.37 -4.29 2.34
C ASP A 16 5.61 -2.96 2.29
N ALA A 17 4.39 -2.97 1.73
CA ALA A 17 3.51 -1.80 1.69
C ALA A 17 3.14 -1.32 3.11
N ARG A 18 2.88 -2.25 4.04
CA ARG A 18 2.65 -1.96 5.45
C ARG A 18 3.85 -1.30 6.11
N ALA A 19 5.05 -1.88 5.94
CA ALA A 19 6.27 -1.38 6.55
C ALA A 19 6.60 0.04 6.05
N PHE A 20 6.42 0.27 4.75
CA PHE A 20 6.51 1.60 4.15
C PHE A 20 5.52 2.57 4.79
N THR A 21 4.23 2.21 4.85
CA THR A 21 3.18 3.12 5.32
C THR A 21 3.35 3.50 6.79
N ILE A 22 3.68 2.53 7.66
CA ILE A 22 3.95 2.80 9.08
C ILE A 22 5.11 3.79 9.23
N LYS A 23 6.17 3.60 8.44
CA LYS A 23 7.35 4.46 8.48
C LYS A 23 7.05 5.88 8.01
N GLU A 24 6.35 6.04 6.88
CA GLU A 24 6.12 7.37 6.30
C GLU A 24 5.09 8.19 7.08
N LEU A 25 4.13 7.54 7.73
CA LEU A 25 3.12 8.22 8.55
C LEU A 25 3.46 8.27 10.03
N ASP A 26 4.61 7.72 10.44
CA ASP A 26 5.04 7.61 11.85
C ASP A 26 3.93 7.01 12.75
N LEU A 27 3.30 5.92 12.28
CA LEU A 27 2.14 5.32 12.94
C LEU A 27 2.53 4.56 14.21
N GLU A 28 1.74 4.75 15.27
CA GLU A 28 1.87 3.96 16.48
C GLU A 28 1.17 2.59 16.33
N PRO A 29 1.52 1.58 17.16
CA PRO A 29 0.90 0.26 17.11
C PRO A 29 -0.63 0.24 17.19
N ALA A 30 -1.24 1.24 17.83
CA ALA A 30 -2.68 1.36 17.90
C ALA A 30 -3.31 1.70 16.54
N ASP A 31 -2.62 2.50 15.72
CA ASP A 31 -3.14 3.02 14.45
C ASP A 31 -3.20 1.93 13.37
N TYR A 32 -2.22 1.02 13.35
CA TYR A 32 -2.15 -0.06 12.38
C TYR A 32 -2.65 -1.42 12.92
N LYS A 33 -3.22 -1.46 14.14
CA LYS A 33 -3.69 -2.71 14.74
C LYS A 33 -4.73 -3.43 13.88
N ALA A 34 -5.71 -2.69 13.34
CA ALA A 34 -6.76 -3.28 12.51
C ALA A 34 -6.17 -3.92 11.24
N LEU A 35 -5.17 -3.28 10.64
CA LEU A 35 -4.43 -3.82 9.50
C LEU A 35 -3.67 -5.10 9.89
N ASP A 36 -2.99 -5.10 11.04
CA ASP A 36 -2.27 -6.28 11.55
C ASP A 36 -3.20 -7.46 11.81
N ASP A 37 -4.40 -7.20 12.33
CA ASP A 37 -5.40 -8.23 12.57
C ASP A 37 -5.86 -8.88 11.24
N LEU A 38 -6.04 -8.09 10.16
CA LEU A 38 -6.37 -8.60 8.83
C LEU A 38 -5.27 -9.51 8.28
N ILE A 39 -4.01 -9.06 8.36
CA ILE A 39 -2.85 -9.84 7.92
C ILE A 39 -2.76 -11.14 8.75
N TRP A 40 -2.94 -11.05 10.06
CA TRP A 40 -2.93 -12.22 10.95
C TRP A 40 -4.06 -13.21 10.65
N ALA A 41 -5.22 -12.71 10.21
CA ALA A 41 -6.36 -13.52 9.81
C ALA A 41 -6.25 -14.08 8.38
N ARG A 42 -5.16 -13.79 7.65
CA ARG A 42 -4.96 -14.10 6.22
C ARG A 42 -5.98 -13.42 5.30
N GLU A 43 -6.52 -12.29 5.72
CA GLU A 43 -7.32 -11.42 4.87
C GLU A 43 -6.39 -10.46 4.11
N THR A 44 -5.35 -11.00 3.47
CA THR A 44 -4.22 -10.26 2.89
C THR A 44 -4.67 -9.29 1.80
N ILE A 45 -5.64 -9.66 0.96
CA ILE A 45 -6.24 -8.74 -0.03
C ILE A 45 -6.90 -7.55 0.67
N ALA A 46 -7.71 -7.79 1.70
CA ALA A 46 -8.37 -6.70 2.42
C ALA A 46 -7.35 -5.78 3.09
N ALA A 47 -6.27 -6.34 3.64
CA ALA A 47 -5.16 -5.58 4.20
C ALA A 47 -4.46 -4.71 3.13
N LEU A 48 -4.17 -5.28 1.95
CA LEU A 48 -3.57 -4.54 0.84
C LEU A 48 -4.46 -3.39 0.36
N LEU A 49 -5.76 -3.62 0.21
CA LEU A 49 -6.70 -2.57 -0.20
C LEU A 49 -6.87 -1.48 0.86
N GLY A 50 -6.79 -1.84 2.14
CA GLY A 50 -6.70 -0.87 3.23
C GLY A 50 -5.48 0.04 3.10
N LEU A 51 -4.32 -0.52 2.77
CA LEU A 51 -3.09 0.23 2.52
C LEU A 51 -3.19 1.13 1.28
N VAL A 52 -3.81 0.64 0.19
CA VAL A 52 -4.10 1.45 -1.01
C VAL A 52 -4.97 2.65 -0.63
N SER A 53 -6.06 2.44 0.10
CA SER A 53 -6.95 3.51 0.53
C SER A 53 -6.24 4.54 1.43
N MET A 54 -5.42 4.08 2.38
CA MET A 54 -4.59 4.95 3.21
C MET A 54 -3.61 5.76 2.38
N SER A 55 -2.98 5.15 1.36
CA SER A 55 -2.05 5.88 0.50
C SER A 55 -2.71 7.08 -0.17
N TYR A 56 -3.96 6.91 -0.62
CA TYR A 56 -4.74 8.00 -1.19
C TYR A 56 -5.11 9.05 -0.14
N GLY A 57 -5.66 8.61 1.00
CA GLY A 57 -6.12 9.49 2.08
C GLY A 57 -5.02 10.37 2.68
N PHE A 58 -3.78 9.88 2.69
CA PHE A 58 -2.63 10.59 3.23
C PHE A 58 -1.65 11.12 2.18
N GLY A 59 -1.97 10.99 0.88
CA GLY A 59 -1.09 11.48 -0.19
C GLY A 59 0.26 10.78 -0.25
N LEU A 60 0.33 9.49 0.07
CA LEU A 60 1.57 8.72 0.05
C LEU A 60 1.89 8.17 -1.34
N LEU A 61 3.10 8.44 -1.80
CA LEU A 61 3.65 7.81 -3.00
C LEU A 61 4.36 6.51 -2.65
N TRP A 62 3.82 5.39 -3.11
CA TRP A 62 4.44 4.10 -2.88
C TRP A 62 5.79 3.99 -3.61
N PRO A 63 6.77 3.30 -3.01
CA PRO A 63 8.06 3.04 -3.64
C PRO A 63 7.92 2.26 -4.94
N GLY A 64 8.78 2.54 -5.92
CA GLY A 64 8.68 1.95 -7.26
C GLY A 64 8.82 0.42 -7.29
N ASP A 65 9.55 -0.16 -6.34
CA ASP A 65 9.66 -1.60 -6.15
C ASP A 65 8.36 -2.22 -5.62
N VAL A 66 7.68 -1.58 -4.66
CA VAL A 66 6.37 -2.03 -4.16
C VAL A 66 5.30 -1.92 -5.26
N VAL A 67 5.29 -0.82 -6.00
CA VAL A 67 4.40 -0.64 -7.17
C VAL A 67 4.66 -1.72 -8.23
N LYS A 68 5.94 -2.05 -8.47
CA LYS A 68 6.32 -3.09 -9.42
C LYS A 68 5.83 -4.47 -8.95
N GLN A 69 6.01 -4.81 -7.68
CA GLN A 69 5.49 -6.06 -7.12
C GLN A 69 3.97 -6.15 -7.29
N PHE A 70 3.23 -5.09 -6.96
CA PHE A 70 1.76 -5.09 -7.13
C PHE A 70 1.36 -5.26 -8.60
N ARG A 71 2.07 -4.61 -9.52
CA ARG A 71 1.85 -4.75 -10.96
C ARG A 71 2.00 -6.21 -11.43
N GLU A 72 3.02 -6.90 -10.94
CA GLU A 72 3.32 -8.27 -11.33
C GLU A 72 2.27 -9.25 -10.79
N LEU A 73 1.74 -8.99 -9.58
CA LEU A 73 0.79 -9.87 -8.91
C LEU A 73 -0.68 -9.64 -9.27
N ARG A 74 -1.02 -8.50 -9.88
CA ARG A 74 -2.43 -8.12 -10.12
C ARG A 74 -3.22 -9.14 -10.96
N GLU A 75 -2.57 -9.85 -11.88
CA GLU A 75 -3.23 -10.83 -12.76
C GLU A 75 -3.39 -12.17 -12.05
N GLU A 76 -2.41 -12.56 -11.23
CA GLU A 76 -2.43 -13.81 -10.47
C GLU A 76 -3.52 -13.81 -9.40
N PHE A 77 -3.76 -12.66 -8.76
CA PHE A 77 -4.69 -12.51 -7.65
C PHE A 77 -6.02 -11.83 -8.03
N ASP A 78 -6.30 -11.63 -9.32
CA ASP A 78 -7.50 -10.95 -9.82
C ASP A 78 -7.69 -9.53 -9.25
N LEU A 79 -6.59 -8.77 -9.14
CA LEU A 79 -6.53 -7.40 -8.60
C LEU A 79 -6.27 -6.34 -9.69
N SER A 80 -6.62 -6.64 -10.94
CA SER A 80 -6.28 -5.76 -12.07
C SER A 80 -6.98 -4.41 -11.96
N GLN A 81 -8.26 -4.41 -11.56
CA GLN A 81 -9.01 -3.18 -11.37
C GLN A 81 -8.44 -2.35 -10.21
N GLU A 82 -8.16 -2.99 -9.08
CA GLU A 82 -7.64 -2.35 -7.88
C GLU A 82 -6.23 -1.78 -8.12
N PHE A 83 -5.43 -2.45 -8.94
CA PHE A 83 -4.13 -1.92 -9.37
C PHE A 83 -4.27 -0.68 -10.25
N ASP A 84 -5.22 -0.66 -11.19
CA ASP A 84 -5.46 0.49 -12.06
C ASP A 84 -5.96 1.69 -11.24
N GLU A 85 -6.92 1.49 -10.35
CA GLU A 85 -7.41 2.52 -9.40
C GLU A 85 -6.29 3.04 -8.50
N PHE A 86 -5.43 2.14 -7.99
CA PHE A 86 -4.24 2.52 -7.23
C PHE A 86 -3.30 3.41 -8.04
N MET A 87 -3.02 3.06 -9.30
CA MET A 87 -2.13 3.84 -10.16
C MET A 87 -2.69 5.22 -10.48
N GLU A 88 -4.00 5.34 -10.73
CA GLU A 88 -4.69 6.63 -10.89
C GLU A 88 -4.49 7.50 -9.64
N GLY A 89 -4.71 6.92 -8.44
CA GLY A 89 -4.47 7.62 -7.18
C GLY A 89 -3.02 8.07 -7.01
N GLN A 90 -2.05 7.23 -7.35
CA GLN A 90 -0.61 7.57 -7.30
C GLN A 90 -0.26 8.71 -8.26
N GLU A 91 -0.87 8.76 -9.44
CA GLU A 91 -0.67 9.86 -10.40
C GLU A 91 -1.30 11.17 -9.93
N GLU A 92 -2.49 11.13 -9.34
CA GLU A 92 -3.13 12.30 -8.73
C GLU A 92 -2.26 12.90 -7.62
N ILE A 93 -1.67 12.06 -6.77
CA ILE A 93 -0.78 12.50 -5.70
C ILE A 93 0.47 13.18 -6.29
N ARG A 94 1.11 12.57 -7.31
CA ARG A 94 2.27 13.18 -7.99
C ARG A 94 1.92 14.54 -8.59
N ALA A 95 0.76 14.65 -9.22
CA ALA A 95 0.31 15.89 -9.85
C ALA A 95 0.07 16.99 -8.80
N LYS A 96 -0.54 16.66 -7.66
CA LYS A 96 -0.74 17.60 -6.55
C LYS A 96 0.60 18.09 -5.98
N LEU A 97 1.51 17.16 -5.66
CA LEU A 97 2.83 17.52 -5.12
C LEU A 97 3.65 18.40 -6.08
N ALA A 98 3.62 18.10 -7.39
CA ALA A 98 4.31 18.93 -8.39
C ALA A 98 3.68 20.32 -8.53
N ALA A 99 2.36 20.44 -8.39
CA ALA A 99 1.67 21.72 -8.41
C ALA A 99 1.99 22.56 -7.16
N ASP A 100 2.06 21.94 -5.99
CA ASP A 100 2.43 22.59 -4.74
C ASP A 100 3.88 23.09 -4.79
N GLU A 101 4.82 22.26 -5.27
CA GLU A 101 6.22 22.65 -5.47
C GLU A 101 6.36 23.85 -6.43
N ALA A 102 5.58 23.85 -7.53
CA ALA A 102 5.58 24.96 -8.48
C ALA A 102 4.94 26.25 -7.93
N ALA A 103 4.06 26.15 -6.94
CA ALA A 103 3.45 27.31 -6.27
C ALA A 103 4.37 27.93 -5.20
N GLU A 104 5.30 27.14 -4.66
CA GLU A 104 6.28 27.58 -3.66
C GLU A 104 7.60 28.11 -4.27
N ALA A 105 7.84 27.89 -5.56
CA ALA A 105 9.02 28.33 -6.33
C ALA A 105 8.89 29.74 -6.93
#